data_AF-A0AB35G188-F1
#
_entry.id   AF-A0AB35G188-F1
#
_cell.length_a   1.000
_cell.length_b   1.000
_cell.length_c   1.000
_cell.angle_alpha   90.00
_cell.angle_beta   90.00
_cell.angle_gamma   90.00
#
_symmetry.space_group_name_H-M   'P 1'
#
loop_
_entity.id
_entity.type
_entity.pdbx_description
1 polymer ?
#
loop_
_entity_poly.entity_id
_entity_poly.type
_entity_poly.pdbx_seq_one_letter_code
_entity_poly.pdbx_strand_id
1 'polypeptide(L)'
;MDWKEYAKNIFGKIKNFWFNLSVKKKFLTIAIVAAAITMIFAGSIVKTHFDNKNLSPQMLQFKKDGTMFIELPEKINENNNHTVYIKGQTAPKSHVQIGYGIFGDTTTSDNNGKFTLSYDDNIQQDTNIKITAKLNGKQKSRIITVVPSPKRQQEIKNKSKQINQYKKEAHDVESLVLKNKSFSDAKAMVLGISSSIDVKSKSNNKEITNVTDSDKVTDIKVNQTDTGVSVLLYLEPSDSAKKALADKKAEEQKSKDIENAKSNYKKNIEAYEVKFHDYAIEYLIDKNTSTIYETTTDDSSVSQSKFTGDMDTRINFDLDGLQMIAYHHYAGNNAVAYFNDTSQNSNKAYKMDPEATKNNYFKSINLPF
;
A
#
# COMPACT_ATOMS: atom_id res chain seq x y z
N MET A 1 -13.51 -19.52 -55.70
CA MET A 1 -12.50 -19.15 -54.70
C MET A 1 -13.19 -19.17 -53.34
N ASP A 2 -12.89 -20.17 -52.51
CA ASP A 2 -13.55 -20.30 -51.20
C ASP A 2 -13.00 -19.24 -50.25
N TRP A 3 -13.77 -18.17 -50.09
CA TRP A 3 -13.43 -17.04 -49.24
C TRP A 3 -13.24 -17.44 -47.78
N LYS A 4 -13.87 -18.53 -47.31
CA LYS A 4 -13.70 -19.02 -45.93
C LYS A 4 -12.35 -19.69 -45.72
N GLU A 5 -11.91 -20.49 -46.70
CA GLU A 5 -10.61 -21.16 -46.64
C GLU A 5 -9.45 -20.17 -46.80
N TYR A 6 -9.63 -19.18 -47.68
CA TYR A 6 -8.67 -18.08 -47.87
C TYR A 6 -8.55 -17.20 -46.61
N ALA A 7 -9.68 -16.81 -45.99
CA ALA A 7 -9.68 -16.05 -44.75
C ALA A 7 -9.01 -16.83 -43.60
N LYS A 8 -9.28 -18.13 -43.48
CA LYS A 8 -8.71 -18.96 -42.42
C LYS A 8 -7.19 -19.08 -42.54
N ASN A 9 -6.67 -19.20 -43.76
CA ASN A 9 -5.23 -19.25 -44.04
C ASN A 9 -4.55 -17.90 -43.74
N ILE A 10 -5.21 -16.79 -44.06
CA ILE A 10 -4.73 -15.43 -43.73
C ILE A 10 -4.71 -15.19 -42.22
N PHE A 11 -5.78 -15.53 -41.50
CA PHE A 11 -5.84 -15.38 -40.04
C PHE A 11 -4.81 -16.26 -39.33
N GLY A 12 -4.54 -17.47 -39.83
CA GLY A 12 -3.48 -18.33 -39.32
C GLY A 12 -2.09 -17.70 -39.45
N LYS A 13 -1.78 -17.14 -40.62
CA LYS A 13 -0.50 -16.44 -40.86
C LYS A 13 -0.35 -15.18 -40.02
N ILE A 14 -1.42 -14.39 -39.85
CA ILE A 14 -1.43 -13.20 -39.00
C ILE A 14 -1.20 -13.58 -37.54
N LYS A 15 -1.85 -14.64 -37.06
CA LYS A 15 -1.70 -15.10 -35.66
C LYS A 15 -0.27 -15.54 -35.37
N ASN A 16 0.34 -16.35 -36.24
CA ASN A 16 1.73 -16.79 -36.06
C ASN A 16 2.73 -15.63 -36.14
N PHE A 17 2.51 -14.68 -37.06
CA PHE A 17 3.31 -13.47 -37.13
C PHE A 17 3.19 -12.63 -35.84
N TRP A 18 1.99 -12.54 -35.26
CA TRP A 18 1.74 -11.78 -34.05
C TRP A 18 2.37 -12.42 -32.80
N PHE A 19 2.40 -13.74 -32.69
CA PHE A 19 3.02 -14.42 -31.54
C PHE A 19 4.54 -14.29 -31.51
N ASN A 20 5.21 -14.20 -32.68
CA ASN A 20 6.67 -14.11 -32.78
C ASN A 20 7.25 -12.69 -32.66
N LEU A 21 6.41 -11.67 -32.46
CA LEU A 21 6.88 -10.28 -32.31
C LEU A 21 7.16 -9.94 -30.84
N SER A 22 8.30 -9.28 -30.59
CA SER A 22 8.57 -8.68 -29.28
C SER A 22 7.60 -7.53 -28.98
N VAL A 23 7.36 -7.25 -27.70
CA VAL A 23 6.37 -6.25 -27.25
C VAL A 23 6.54 -4.90 -27.94
N LYS A 24 7.78 -4.40 -28.08
CA LYS A 24 8.09 -3.14 -28.79
C LYS A 24 7.70 -3.19 -30.27
N LYS A 25 7.91 -4.33 -30.94
CA LYS A 25 7.52 -4.48 -32.36
C LYS A 25 6.01 -4.64 -32.53
N LYS A 26 5.30 -5.22 -31.55
CA LYS A 26 3.81 -5.29 -31.56
C LYS A 26 3.20 -3.89 -31.54
N PHE A 27 3.70 -3.00 -30.68
CA PHE A 27 3.24 -1.60 -30.64
C PHE A 27 3.50 -0.85 -31.95
N LEU A 28 4.68 -1.03 -32.55
CA LEU A 28 5.02 -0.40 -33.84
C LEU A 28 4.13 -0.93 -34.99
N THR A 29 3.84 -2.23 -35.03
CA THR A 29 2.97 -2.82 -36.05
C THR A 29 1.52 -2.35 -35.92
N ILE A 30 1.00 -2.18 -34.70
CA ILE A 30 -0.33 -1.59 -34.46
C ILE A 30 -0.40 -0.14 -34.95
N ALA A 31 0.64 0.66 -34.68
CA ALA A 31 0.70 2.04 -35.14
C ALA A 31 0.74 2.15 -36.68
N ILE A 32 1.48 1.27 -37.36
CA ILE A 32 1.56 1.24 -38.83
C ILE A 32 0.23 0.82 -39.46
N VAL A 33 -0.47 -0.17 -38.89
CA VAL A 33 -1.79 -0.60 -39.39
C VAL A 33 -2.83 0.51 -39.21
N ALA A 34 -2.80 1.24 -38.09
CA ALA A 34 -3.67 2.41 -37.88
C ALA A 34 -3.37 3.54 -38.89
N ALA A 35 -2.10 3.77 -39.22
CA ALA A 35 -1.69 4.74 -40.24
C ALA A 35 -2.07 4.32 -41.68
N ALA A 36 -2.05 3.02 -41.99
CA ALA A 36 -2.45 2.52 -43.31
C ALA A 36 -3.98 2.58 -43.51
N ILE A 37 -4.76 2.30 -42.46
CA ILE A 37 -6.23 2.43 -42.50
C ILE A 37 -6.64 3.89 -42.70
N THR A 38 -5.91 4.85 -42.13
CA THR A 38 -6.20 6.29 -42.31
C THR A 38 -5.85 6.80 -43.73
N MET A 39 -4.84 6.25 -44.40
CA MET A 39 -4.50 6.63 -45.79
C MET A 39 -5.51 6.14 -46.83
N ILE A 40 -6.23 5.03 -46.59
CA ILE A 40 -7.28 4.55 -47.51
C ILE A 40 -8.50 5.50 -47.52
N PHE A 41 -8.68 6.32 -46.47
CA PHE A 41 -9.76 7.34 -46.41
C PHE A 41 -9.38 8.70 -47.02
N ALA A 42 -8.10 8.97 -47.30
CA ALA A 42 -7.67 10.24 -47.89
C ALA A 42 -7.80 10.29 -49.44
N GLY A 43 -7.96 9.14 -50.10
CA GLY A 43 -7.92 9.02 -51.57
C GLY A 43 -9.26 9.02 -52.31
N SER A 44 -10.41 9.05 -51.63
CA SER A 44 -11.73 8.87 -52.28
C SER A 44 -12.62 10.11 -52.10
N ILE A 45 -12.29 11.21 -52.78
CA ILE A 45 -13.27 12.28 -53.06
C ILE A 45 -14.15 11.78 -54.20
N VAL A 46 -15.16 10.96 -53.89
CA VAL A 46 -16.30 10.74 -54.78
C VAL A 46 -17.40 11.67 -54.32
N LYS A 47 -17.70 12.67 -55.15
CA LYS A 47 -18.82 13.61 -54.98
C LYS A 47 -20.11 12.84 -55.27
N THR A 48 -20.70 12.18 -54.27
CA THR A 48 -22.01 11.53 -54.42
C THR A 48 -23.12 12.55 -54.24
N HIS A 49 -23.98 12.67 -55.27
CA HIS A 49 -25.28 13.32 -55.15
C HIS A 49 -26.11 12.53 -54.12
N PHE A 50 -26.51 13.19 -53.02
CA PHE A 50 -27.38 12.60 -52.01
C PHE A 50 -28.84 12.73 -52.45
N ASP A 51 -29.49 11.61 -52.77
CA ASP A 51 -30.94 11.54 -52.96
C ASP A 51 -31.67 11.89 -51.65
N ASN A 52 -32.44 12.98 -51.68
CA ASN A 52 -33.14 13.54 -50.52
C ASN A 52 -34.44 12.78 -50.13
N LYS A 53 -34.81 11.70 -50.82
CA LYS A 53 -36.15 11.10 -50.70
C LYS A 53 -36.44 10.35 -49.39
N ASN A 54 -35.44 10.01 -48.58
CA ASN A 54 -35.60 9.19 -47.35
C ASN A 54 -34.93 9.80 -46.10
N LEU A 55 -34.80 11.12 -46.00
CA LEU A 55 -34.13 11.77 -44.87
C LEU A 55 -35.13 12.09 -43.74
N SER A 56 -34.68 11.97 -42.48
CA SER A 56 -35.50 12.38 -41.34
C SER A 56 -35.78 13.89 -41.38
N PRO A 57 -36.91 14.36 -40.84
CA PRO A 57 -37.22 15.79 -40.79
C PRO A 57 -36.10 16.65 -40.17
N GLN A 58 -35.41 16.12 -39.15
CA GLN A 58 -34.30 16.80 -38.48
C GLN A 58 -33.05 16.89 -39.38
N MET A 59 -32.79 15.87 -40.20
CA MET A 59 -31.72 15.89 -41.21
C MET A 59 -32.01 16.87 -42.35
N LEU A 60 -33.28 16.98 -42.77
CA LEU A 60 -33.70 17.99 -43.75
C LEU A 60 -33.51 19.41 -43.21
N GLN A 61 -33.84 19.62 -41.94
CA GLN A 61 -33.61 20.90 -41.27
C GLN A 61 -32.11 21.22 -41.18
N PHE A 62 -31.27 20.26 -40.75
CA PHE A 62 -29.82 20.42 -40.74
C PHE A 62 -29.26 20.80 -42.12
N LYS A 63 -29.73 20.18 -43.21
CA LYS A 63 -29.30 20.55 -44.57
C LYS A 63 -29.72 21.96 -44.99
N LYS A 64 -30.83 22.47 -44.44
CA LYS A 64 -31.37 23.79 -44.77
C LYS A 64 -30.64 24.92 -44.03
N ASP A 65 -30.37 24.77 -42.74
CA ASP A 65 -29.89 25.87 -41.88
C ASP A 65 -28.74 25.50 -40.93
N GLY A 66 -28.25 24.25 -40.98
CA GLY A 66 -27.17 23.78 -40.12
C GLY A 66 -27.55 23.63 -38.64
N THR A 67 -28.84 23.48 -38.33
CA THR A 67 -29.32 23.20 -36.97
C THR A 67 -28.92 21.80 -36.51
N MET A 68 -28.17 21.72 -35.41
CA MET A 68 -27.73 20.45 -34.83
C MET A 68 -28.89 19.63 -34.25
N PHE A 69 -28.84 18.32 -34.44
CA PHE A 69 -29.83 17.38 -33.92
C PHE A 69 -29.18 16.06 -33.48
N ILE A 70 -29.89 15.27 -32.69
CA ILE A 70 -29.50 13.91 -32.33
C ILE A 70 -30.76 13.05 -32.12
N GLU A 71 -30.89 12.00 -32.92
CA GLU A 71 -31.97 11.03 -32.90
C GLU A 71 -31.46 9.73 -32.30
N LEU A 72 -32.09 9.32 -31.19
CA LEU A 72 -31.76 8.13 -30.43
C LEU A 72 -33.04 7.45 -29.94
N PRO A 73 -33.05 6.11 -29.79
CA PRO A 73 -34.13 5.42 -29.10
C PRO A 73 -34.18 5.84 -27.63
N GLU A 74 -35.38 5.85 -27.04
CA GLU A 74 -35.54 6.18 -25.62
C GLU A 74 -34.98 5.09 -24.70
N LYS A 75 -35.18 3.83 -25.10
CA LYS A 75 -34.72 2.65 -24.38
C LYS A 75 -33.92 1.73 -25.28
N ILE A 76 -32.91 1.09 -24.72
CA ILE A 76 -32.10 0.10 -25.42
C ILE A 76 -31.79 -1.09 -24.51
N ASN A 77 -31.78 -2.30 -25.09
CA ASN A 77 -31.49 -3.52 -24.34
C ASN A 77 -29.99 -3.84 -24.36
N GLU A 78 -29.47 -4.25 -23.22
CA GLU A 78 -28.18 -4.92 -23.09
C GLU A 78 -28.24 -6.30 -23.78
N ASN A 79 -27.18 -6.67 -24.49
CA ASN A 79 -27.05 -7.98 -25.09
C ASN A 79 -26.47 -9.02 -24.10
N ASN A 80 -26.36 -10.28 -24.53
CA ASN A 80 -25.86 -11.37 -23.69
C ASN A 80 -24.36 -11.24 -23.31
N ASN A 81 -23.61 -10.36 -23.97
CA ASN A 81 -22.19 -10.11 -23.73
C ASN A 81 -21.96 -8.90 -22.81
N HIS A 82 -22.98 -8.42 -22.11
CA HIS A 82 -22.91 -7.22 -21.28
C HIS A 82 -22.59 -5.94 -22.07
N THR A 83 -23.02 -5.87 -23.33
CA THR A 83 -22.76 -4.71 -24.19
C THR A 83 -24.05 -4.14 -24.75
N VAL A 84 -24.11 -2.81 -24.86
CA VAL A 84 -25.18 -2.04 -25.46
C VAL A 84 -24.66 -1.38 -26.73
N TYR A 85 -25.34 -1.60 -27.85
CA TYR A 85 -25.00 -0.98 -29.13
C TYR A 85 -25.93 0.19 -29.43
N ILE A 86 -25.51 1.39 -29.07
CA ILE A 86 -26.29 2.62 -29.22
C ILE A 86 -26.21 3.08 -30.67
N LYS A 87 -27.27 2.85 -31.43
CA LYS A 87 -27.41 3.30 -32.81
C LYS A 87 -28.23 4.58 -32.86
N GLY A 88 -27.76 5.56 -33.61
CA GLY A 88 -28.43 6.84 -33.74
C GLY A 88 -28.09 7.58 -35.03
N GLN A 89 -28.72 8.74 -35.18
CA GLN A 89 -28.49 9.66 -36.30
C GLN A 89 -28.29 11.09 -35.80
N THR A 90 -27.36 11.81 -36.42
CA THR A 90 -27.05 13.22 -36.14
C THR A 90 -26.56 13.89 -37.43
N ALA A 91 -26.00 15.10 -37.36
CA ALA A 91 -25.39 15.74 -38.51
C ALA A 91 -24.20 14.90 -39.04
N PRO A 92 -23.99 14.80 -40.37
CA PRO A 92 -22.85 14.08 -40.94
C PRO A 92 -21.50 14.56 -40.42
N LYS A 93 -20.57 13.63 -40.22
CA LYS A 93 -19.20 13.89 -39.72
C LYS A 93 -19.15 14.57 -38.33
N SER A 94 -20.23 14.47 -37.55
CA SER A 94 -20.25 14.96 -36.17
C SER A 94 -19.46 14.02 -35.27
N HIS A 95 -18.74 14.60 -34.32
CA HIS A 95 -18.13 13.85 -33.23
C HIS A 95 -19.20 13.49 -32.21
N VAL A 96 -19.38 12.20 -31.92
CA VAL A 96 -20.41 11.70 -30.99
C VAL A 96 -19.72 11.01 -29.82
N GLN A 97 -20.12 11.35 -28.60
CA GLN A 97 -19.50 10.84 -27.37
C GLN A 97 -20.53 10.40 -26.32
N ILE A 98 -20.18 9.39 -25.53
CA ILE A 98 -20.84 9.05 -24.27
C ILE A 98 -20.24 9.90 -23.15
N GLY A 99 -21.09 10.52 -22.31
CA GLY A 99 -20.65 11.29 -21.15
C GLY A 99 -19.60 12.36 -21.51
N TYR A 100 -18.44 12.28 -20.87
CA TYR A 100 -17.29 13.17 -21.11
C TYR A 100 -16.40 12.76 -22.30
N GLY A 101 -16.58 11.55 -22.86
CA GLY A 101 -15.84 11.09 -24.04
C GLY A 101 -14.41 10.65 -23.74
N ILE A 102 -14.22 9.74 -22.78
CA ILE A 102 -12.93 9.07 -22.55
C ILE A 102 -12.63 8.09 -23.71
N PHE A 103 -11.37 7.65 -23.83
CA PHE A 103 -10.96 6.76 -24.93
C PHE A 103 -11.86 5.51 -25.02
N GLY A 104 -12.50 5.29 -26.17
CA GLY A 104 -13.45 4.19 -26.40
C GLY A 104 -14.93 4.63 -26.42
N ASP A 105 -15.25 5.78 -25.82
CA ASP A 105 -16.63 6.30 -25.70
C ASP A 105 -17.03 7.25 -26.82
N THR A 106 -16.21 7.35 -27.86
CA THR A 106 -16.40 8.32 -28.95
C THR A 106 -16.42 7.66 -30.31
N THR A 107 -17.20 8.22 -31.22
CA THR A 107 -17.24 7.85 -32.63
C THR A 107 -17.46 9.08 -33.49
N THR A 108 -17.38 8.92 -34.81
CA THR A 108 -17.75 9.97 -35.77
C THR A 108 -18.89 9.46 -36.62
N SER A 109 -19.93 10.27 -36.80
CA SER A 109 -21.04 9.89 -37.68
C SER A 109 -20.60 9.82 -39.14
N ASP A 110 -21.17 8.88 -39.89
CA ASP A 110 -20.86 8.70 -41.30
C ASP A 110 -21.38 9.88 -42.16
N ASN A 111 -21.21 9.78 -43.48
CA ASN A 111 -21.69 10.82 -44.40
C ASN A 111 -23.23 10.96 -44.43
N ASN A 112 -23.96 9.99 -43.89
CA ASN A 112 -25.41 10.01 -43.70
C ASN A 112 -25.80 10.44 -42.28
N GLY A 113 -24.84 10.78 -41.43
CA GLY A 113 -25.08 11.12 -40.04
C GLY A 113 -25.34 9.94 -39.12
N LYS A 114 -25.20 8.69 -39.59
CA LYS A 114 -25.41 7.49 -38.77
C LYS A 114 -24.18 7.21 -37.92
N PHE A 115 -24.41 6.74 -36.69
CA PHE A 115 -23.34 6.31 -35.80
C PHE A 115 -23.73 5.08 -34.99
N THR A 116 -22.73 4.40 -34.45
CA THR A 116 -22.90 3.34 -33.45
C THR A 116 -21.86 3.51 -32.37
N LEU A 117 -22.30 3.53 -31.11
CA LEU A 117 -21.46 3.51 -29.92
C LEU A 117 -21.65 2.18 -29.19
N SER A 118 -20.61 1.73 -28.52
CA SER A 118 -20.63 0.55 -27.66
C SER A 118 -20.53 1.01 -26.22
N TYR A 119 -21.30 0.41 -25.32
CA TYR A 119 -21.25 0.69 -23.88
C TYR A 119 -21.40 -0.62 -23.11
N ASP A 120 -20.47 -0.90 -22.21
CA ASP A 120 -20.39 -2.14 -21.43
C ASP A 120 -20.10 -1.91 -19.95
N ASP A 121 -20.23 -0.67 -19.45
CA ASP A 121 -19.90 -0.32 -18.07
C ASP A 121 -21.12 -0.36 -17.12
N ASN A 122 -20.88 -0.87 -15.91
CA ASN A 122 -21.75 -0.93 -14.72
C ASN A 122 -23.27 -0.78 -14.98
N ILE A 123 -23.84 -1.61 -15.86
CA ILE A 123 -25.27 -1.57 -16.18
C ILE A 123 -26.06 -2.06 -14.96
N GLN A 124 -26.81 -1.13 -14.36
CA GLN A 124 -27.75 -1.31 -13.26
C GLN A 124 -29.19 -1.05 -13.71
N GLN A 125 -30.14 -1.26 -12.79
CA GLN A 125 -31.52 -0.84 -12.99
C GLN A 125 -31.57 0.69 -13.23
N ASP A 126 -32.29 1.11 -14.27
CA ASP A 126 -32.46 2.53 -14.66
C ASP A 126 -31.17 3.26 -15.06
N THR A 127 -30.18 2.53 -15.61
CA THR A 127 -28.94 3.14 -16.13
C THR A 127 -29.25 4.14 -17.23
N ASN A 128 -28.92 5.41 -16.99
CA ASN A 128 -29.15 6.51 -17.93
C ASN A 128 -27.84 6.99 -18.54
N ILE A 129 -27.77 6.98 -19.87
CA ILE A 129 -26.56 7.33 -20.62
C ILE A 129 -26.80 8.61 -21.40
N LYS A 130 -25.97 9.63 -21.15
CA LYS A 130 -25.99 10.89 -21.91
C LYS A 130 -25.09 10.77 -23.14
N ILE A 131 -25.67 10.94 -24.32
CA ILE A 131 -24.96 10.98 -25.60
C ILE A 131 -24.93 12.43 -26.10
N THR A 132 -23.77 12.88 -26.57
CA THR A 132 -23.57 14.24 -27.09
C THR A 132 -22.98 14.19 -28.48
N ALA A 133 -23.59 14.90 -29.44
CA ALA A 133 -23.04 15.14 -30.77
C ALA A 133 -22.53 16.57 -30.90
N LYS A 134 -21.35 16.74 -31.50
CA LYS A 134 -20.65 18.01 -31.69
C LYS A 134 -20.20 18.18 -33.15
N LEU A 135 -20.42 19.37 -33.71
CA LEU A 135 -19.94 19.75 -35.03
C LEU A 135 -19.70 21.26 -35.08
N ASN A 136 -18.51 21.69 -35.50
CA ASN A 136 -18.15 23.11 -35.69
C ASN A 136 -18.52 24.01 -34.48
N GLY A 137 -18.22 23.55 -33.26
CA GLY A 137 -18.52 24.29 -32.02
C GLY A 137 -19.97 24.24 -31.55
N LYS A 138 -20.91 23.74 -32.37
CA LYS A 138 -22.31 23.49 -31.95
C LYS A 138 -22.44 22.09 -31.35
N GLN A 139 -23.34 21.91 -30.37
CA GLN A 139 -23.58 20.61 -29.75
C GLN A 139 -25.05 20.35 -29.40
N LYS A 140 -25.44 19.08 -29.35
CA LYS A 140 -26.74 18.62 -28.84
C LYS A 140 -26.55 17.32 -28.05
N SER A 141 -27.29 17.17 -26.95
CA SER A 141 -27.25 15.96 -26.12
C SER A 141 -28.64 15.36 -25.92
N ARG A 142 -28.69 14.04 -25.72
CA ARG A 142 -29.90 13.30 -25.34
C ARG A 142 -29.53 12.15 -24.40
N ILE A 143 -30.43 11.82 -23.48
CA ILE A 143 -30.29 10.71 -22.53
C ILE A 143 -31.09 9.52 -23.06
N ILE A 144 -30.52 8.32 -22.92
CA ILE A 144 -31.20 7.05 -23.19
C ILE A 144 -31.17 6.19 -21.92
N THR A 145 -32.16 5.34 -21.73
CA THR A 145 -32.20 4.38 -20.62
C THR A 145 -31.82 2.99 -21.11
N VAL A 146 -30.87 2.33 -20.44
CA VAL A 146 -30.50 0.95 -20.71
C VAL A 146 -31.36 0.00 -19.88
N VAL A 147 -31.94 -0.98 -20.56
CA VAL A 147 -32.66 -2.10 -19.96
C VAL A 147 -31.66 -3.26 -19.81
N PRO A 148 -31.35 -3.70 -18.58
CA PRO A 148 -30.38 -4.78 -18.37
C PRO A 148 -30.87 -6.11 -18.96
N SER A 149 -29.93 -6.99 -19.28
CA SER A 149 -30.21 -8.35 -19.78
C SER A 149 -30.93 -9.18 -18.70
N PRO A 150 -31.70 -10.24 -19.05
CA PRO A 150 -32.40 -11.06 -18.05
C PRO A 150 -31.47 -11.67 -16.98
N LYS A 151 -30.25 -12.08 -17.39
CA LYS A 151 -29.22 -12.56 -16.47
C LYS A 151 -28.82 -11.47 -15.48
N ARG A 152 -28.58 -10.25 -15.98
CA ARG A 152 -28.20 -9.11 -15.15
C ARG A 152 -29.33 -8.66 -14.22
N GLN A 153 -30.58 -8.68 -14.68
CA GLN A 153 -31.74 -8.41 -13.83
C GLN A 153 -31.83 -9.42 -12.68
N GLN A 154 -31.56 -10.70 -12.93
CA GLN A 154 -31.52 -11.71 -11.87
C GLN A 154 -30.38 -11.47 -10.87
N GLU A 155 -29.19 -11.11 -11.35
CA GLU A 155 -28.05 -10.73 -10.50
C GLU A 155 -28.39 -9.51 -9.63
N ILE A 156 -28.97 -8.46 -10.20
CA ILE A 156 -29.42 -7.26 -9.49
C ILE A 156 -30.46 -7.63 -8.43
N LYS A 157 -31.44 -8.48 -8.79
CA LYS A 157 -32.48 -8.95 -7.86
C LYS A 157 -31.90 -9.78 -6.72
N ASN A 158 -30.96 -10.69 -7.01
CA ASN A 158 -30.28 -11.50 -6.00
C ASN A 158 -29.45 -10.62 -5.06
N LYS A 159 -28.65 -9.68 -5.60
CA LYS A 159 -27.87 -8.72 -4.81
C LYS A 159 -28.76 -7.85 -3.93
N SER A 160 -29.88 -7.36 -4.46
CA SER A 160 -30.87 -6.59 -3.70
C SER A 160 -31.50 -7.40 -2.56
N LYS A 161 -31.90 -8.66 -2.83
CA LYS A 161 -32.39 -9.58 -1.80
C LYS A 161 -31.36 -9.80 -0.68
N GLN A 162 -30.11 -10.04 -1.06
CA GLN A 162 -29.01 -10.27 -0.14
C GLN A 162 -28.72 -9.02 0.72
N ILE A 163 -28.69 -7.83 0.11
CA ILE A 163 -28.54 -6.57 0.85
C ILE A 163 -29.69 -6.36 1.85
N ASN A 164 -30.92 -6.66 1.44
CA ASN A 164 -32.08 -6.56 2.34
C ASN A 164 -32.01 -7.59 3.47
N GLN A 165 -31.48 -8.79 3.22
CA GLN A 165 -31.18 -9.76 4.26
C GLN A 165 -30.13 -9.20 5.24
N TYR A 166 -29.04 -8.62 4.75
CA TYR A 166 -28.02 -8.00 5.62
C TYR A 166 -28.55 -6.80 6.41
N LYS A 167 -29.46 -6.01 5.84
CA LYS A 167 -30.16 -4.95 6.59
C LYS A 167 -30.96 -5.53 7.75
N LYS A 168 -31.67 -6.63 7.50
CA LYS A 168 -32.45 -7.32 8.53
C LYS A 168 -31.53 -7.90 9.60
N GLU A 169 -30.47 -8.61 9.22
CA GLU A 169 -29.48 -9.15 10.16
C GLU A 169 -28.83 -8.04 11.01
N ALA A 170 -28.47 -6.90 10.42
CA ALA A 170 -27.91 -5.77 11.15
C ALA A 170 -28.90 -5.22 12.19
N HIS A 171 -30.16 -5.02 11.80
CA HIS A 171 -31.22 -4.60 12.71
C HIS A 171 -31.49 -5.63 13.82
N ASP A 172 -31.51 -6.92 13.48
CA ASP A 172 -31.72 -8.00 14.43
C ASP A 172 -30.57 -8.02 15.47
N VAL A 173 -29.30 -7.82 15.05
CA VAL A 173 -28.17 -7.65 15.98
C VAL A 173 -28.29 -6.39 16.82
N GLU A 174 -28.65 -5.24 16.24
CA GLU A 174 -28.84 -3.98 16.99
C GLU A 174 -29.93 -4.09 18.06
N SER A 175 -30.95 -4.92 17.80
CA SER A 175 -32.02 -5.21 18.76
C SER A 175 -31.60 -6.12 19.91
N LEU A 176 -30.45 -6.81 19.82
CA LEU A 176 -29.95 -7.65 20.89
C LEU A 176 -29.50 -6.80 22.09
N VAL A 177 -30.02 -7.11 23.27
CA VAL A 177 -29.56 -6.52 24.54
C VAL A 177 -28.26 -7.19 24.96
N LEU A 178 -27.15 -6.74 24.40
CA LEU A 178 -25.83 -7.35 24.60
C LEU A 178 -24.98 -6.62 25.64
N LYS A 179 -25.29 -5.35 25.96
CA LYS A 179 -24.59 -4.61 27.02
C LYS A 179 -24.71 -5.33 28.36
N ASN A 180 -23.61 -5.37 29.11
CA ASN A 180 -23.44 -6.06 30.38
C ASN A 180 -23.51 -7.60 30.33
N LYS A 181 -23.68 -8.21 29.15
CA LYS A 181 -23.53 -9.67 28.99
C LYS A 181 -22.05 -10.04 28.96
N SER A 182 -21.75 -11.28 29.32
CA SER A 182 -20.41 -11.86 29.14
C SER A 182 -20.10 -11.98 27.64
N PHE A 183 -18.81 -12.01 27.31
CA PHE A 183 -18.35 -12.18 25.93
C PHE A 183 -18.86 -13.50 25.34
N SER A 184 -18.85 -14.59 26.10
CA SER A 184 -19.36 -15.89 25.65
C SER A 184 -20.83 -15.81 25.21
N ASP A 185 -21.66 -15.15 26.02
CA ASP A 185 -23.10 -15.04 25.79
C ASP A 185 -23.37 -14.10 24.60
N ALA A 186 -22.67 -12.97 24.56
CA ALA A 186 -22.80 -12.02 23.46
C ALA A 186 -22.35 -12.62 22.13
N LYS A 187 -21.23 -13.35 22.13
CA LYS A 187 -20.72 -14.07 20.96
C LYS A 187 -21.72 -15.12 20.48
N ALA A 188 -22.30 -15.92 21.37
CA ALA A 188 -23.29 -16.92 21.00
C ALA A 188 -24.55 -16.29 20.37
N MET A 189 -25.05 -15.17 20.93
CA MET A 189 -26.20 -14.45 20.39
C MET A 189 -25.92 -13.83 19.03
N VAL A 190 -24.74 -13.23 18.85
CA VAL A 190 -24.36 -12.62 17.57
C VAL A 190 -24.09 -13.68 16.50
N LEU A 191 -23.40 -14.78 16.82
CA LEU A 191 -23.14 -15.88 15.88
C LEU A 191 -24.41 -16.57 15.37
N GLY A 192 -25.53 -16.44 16.10
CA GLY A 192 -26.84 -16.89 15.63
C GLY A 192 -27.44 -16.04 14.50
N ILE A 193 -26.88 -14.85 14.23
CA ILE A 193 -27.41 -13.87 13.28
C ILE A 193 -26.34 -13.45 12.24
N SER A 194 -25.09 -13.20 12.66
CA SER A 194 -23.97 -12.80 11.82
C SER A 194 -22.73 -13.67 12.09
N SER A 195 -21.96 -13.95 11.04
CA SER A 195 -20.74 -14.76 11.12
C SER A 195 -19.47 -13.98 11.48
N SER A 196 -19.51 -12.64 11.55
CA SER A 196 -18.32 -11.80 11.74
C SER A 196 -18.41 -10.98 13.02
N ILE A 197 -17.48 -11.24 13.94
CA ILE A 197 -17.35 -10.55 15.23
C ILE A 197 -15.90 -10.09 15.41
N ASP A 198 -15.74 -8.79 15.59
CA ASP A 198 -14.49 -8.16 15.99
C ASP A 198 -14.57 -7.71 17.46
N VAL A 199 -13.44 -7.67 18.14
CA VAL A 199 -13.38 -7.31 19.57
C VAL A 199 -12.33 -6.23 19.82
N LYS A 200 -12.72 -5.16 20.53
CA LYS A 200 -11.82 -4.08 20.95
C LYS A 200 -11.99 -3.73 22.41
N SER A 201 -10.94 -3.18 23.01
CA SER A 201 -11.02 -2.61 24.35
C SER A 201 -11.64 -1.23 24.30
N LYS A 202 -12.61 -0.97 25.18
CA LYS A 202 -13.16 0.38 25.38
C LYS A 202 -12.10 1.37 25.86
N SER A 203 -11.13 0.91 26.65
CA SER A 203 -10.15 1.78 27.32
C SER A 203 -9.13 2.43 26.36
N ASN A 204 -8.82 1.79 25.23
CA ASN A 204 -7.77 2.25 24.32
C ASN A 204 -8.09 2.03 22.83
N ASN A 205 -9.29 1.53 22.51
CA ASN A 205 -9.75 1.23 21.15
C ASN A 205 -8.80 0.30 20.35
N LYS A 206 -7.93 -0.45 21.05
CA LYS A 206 -7.05 -1.46 20.45
C LYS A 206 -7.71 -2.83 20.47
N GLU A 207 -7.26 -3.67 19.56
CA GLU A 207 -7.60 -5.09 19.51
C GLU A 207 -7.22 -5.78 20.83
N ILE A 208 -8.13 -6.58 21.38
CA ILE A 208 -7.85 -7.39 22.56
C ILE A 208 -7.41 -8.76 22.05
N THR A 209 -6.16 -9.14 22.29
CA THR A 209 -5.64 -10.45 21.87
C THR A 209 -6.03 -11.57 22.84
N ASN A 210 -6.33 -11.24 24.10
CA ASN A 210 -6.72 -12.20 25.14
C ASN A 210 -8.08 -11.78 25.71
N VAL A 211 -9.15 -12.30 25.12
CA VAL A 211 -10.53 -12.11 25.60
C VAL A 211 -10.90 -13.30 26.48
N THR A 212 -11.42 -13.06 27.69
CA THR A 212 -11.96 -14.13 28.53
C THR A 212 -13.47 -14.25 28.33
N ASP A 213 -14.02 -15.47 28.47
CA ASP A 213 -15.46 -15.71 28.31
C ASP A 213 -16.32 -14.84 29.24
N SER A 214 -15.77 -14.46 30.40
CA SER A 214 -16.40 -13.61 31.42
C SER A 214 -16.28 -12.10 31.18
N ASP A 215 -15.50 -11.63 30.19
CA ASP A 215 -15.33 -10.21 29.94
C ASP A 215 -16.68 -9.58 29.56
N LYS A 216 -17.00 -8.40 30.13
CA LYS A 216 -18.30 -7.76 29.92
C LYS A 216 -18.30 -6.90 28.68
N VAL A 217 -19.34 -7.07 27.84
CA VAL A 217 -19.62 -6.16 26.73
C VAL A 217 -20.11 -4.83 27.28
N THR A 218 -19.39 -3.77 26.96
CA THR A 218 -19.68 -2.38 27.38
C THR A 218 -20.37 -1.57 26.29
N ASP A 219 -20.03 -1.84 25.03
CA ASP A 219 -20.63 -1.16 23.90
C ASP A 219 -20.52 -1.99 22.63
N ILE A 220 -21.30 -1.64 21.62
CA ILE A 220 -21.39 -2.41 20.38
C ILE A 220 -21.53 -1.47 19.20
N LYS A 221 -20.89 -1.84 18.10
CA LYS A 221 -21.09 -1.19 16.82
C LYS A 221 -21.39 -2.25 15.76
N VAL A 222 -22.52 -2.10 15.08
CA VAL A 222 -22.88 -2.94 13.93
C VAL A 222 -22.50 -2.18 12.68
N ASN A 223 -21.73 -2.80 11.79
CA ASN A 223 -21.44 -2.24 10.47
C ASN A 223 -22.04 -3.14 9.40
N GLN A 224 -22.90 -2.55 8.58
CA GLN A 224 -23.45 -3.20 7.40
C GLN A 224 -22.58 -2.84 6.18
N THR A 225 -22.19 -3.86 5.42
CA THR A 225 -21.51 -3.73 4.13
C THR A 225 -22.36 -4.36 3.03
N ASP A 226 -21.94 -4.19 1.77
CA ASP A 226 -22.55 -4.91 0.64
C ASP A 226 -22.18 -6.40 0.62
N THR A 227 -21.19 -6.81 1.41
CA THR A 227 -20.71 -8.19 1.57
C THR A 227 -21.20 -8.90 2.83
N GLY A 228 -21.85 -8.21 3.77
CA GLY A 228 -22.36 -8.81 5.01
C GLY A 228 -22.47 -7.83 6.19
N VAL A 229 -22.74 -8.39 7.36
CA VAL A 229 -22.83 -7.66 8.63
C VAL A 229 -21.63 -8.02 9.50
N SER A 230 -20.89 -7.02 10.00
CA SER A 230 -19.81 -7.20 10.98
C SER A 230 -20.20 -6.54 12.30
N VAL A 231 -19.91 -7.21 13.41
CA VAL A 231 -20.25 -6.72 14.75
C VAL A 231 -18.97 -6.48 15.54
N LEU A 232 -18.78 -5.24 16.00
CA LEU A 232 -17.67 -4.87 16.85
C LEU A 232 -18.15 -4.79 18.31
N LEU A 233 -17.62 -5.66 19.17
CA LEU A 233 -17.86 -5.66 20.60
C LEU A 233 -16.76 -4.89 21.33
N TYR A 234 -17.16 -3.92 22.17
CA TYR A 234 -16.27 -3.22 23.08
C TYR A 234 -16.31 -3.87 24.46
N LEU A 235 -15.18 -4.39 24.93
CA LEU A 235 -15.09 -5.04 26.24
C LEU A 235 -14.41 -4.13 27.26
N GLU A 236 -14.83 -4.26 28.52
CA GLU A 236 -14.03 -3.84 29.66
C GLU A 236 -13.12 -5.01 30.05
N PRO A 237 -11.79 -4.88 29.93
CA PRO A 237 -10.89 -5.96 30.31
C PRO A 237 -11.05 -6.26 31.81
N SER A 238 -11.12 -7.53 32.19
CA SER A 238 -11.06 -7.95 33.59
C SER A 238 -9.82 -7.37 34.32
N ASP A 239 -9.88 -7.24 35.65
CA ASP A 239 -8.75 -6.75 36.44
C ASP A 239 -7.50 -7.63 36.28
N SER A 240 -7.69 -8.92 36.04
CA SER A 240 -6.62 -9.85 35.67
C SER A 240 -5.97 -9.49 34.33
N ALA A 241 -6.77 -9.18 33.31
CA ALA A 241 -6.27 -8.73 32.00
C ALA A 241 -5.59 -7.35 32.08
N LYS A 242 -6.12 -6.43 32.91
CA LYS A 242 -5.48 -5.13 33.18
C LYS A 242 -4.11 -5.33 33.85
N LYS A 243 -4.01 -6.23 34.82
CA LYS A 243 -2.76 -6.57 35.50
C LYS A 243 -1.75 -7.20 34.56
N ALA A 244 -2.13 -8.22 33.79
CA ALA A 244 -1.25 -8.87 32.82
C ALA A 244 -0.70 -7.89 31.76
N LEU A 245 -1.51 -6.93 31.31
CA LEU A 245 -1.07 -5.88 30.39
C LEU A 245 -0.09 -4.90 31.05
N ALA A 246 -0.33 -4.54 32.31
CA ALA A 246 0.58 -3.69 33.08
C ALA A 246 1.93 -4.39 33.31
N ASP A 247 1.90 -5.67 33.69
CA ASP A 247 3.10 -6.49 33.91
C ASP A 247 3.92 -6.61 32.61
N LYS A 248 3.26 -6.87 31.47
CA LYS A 248 3.94 -6.90 30.15
C LYS A 248 4.59 -5.56 29.80
N LYS A 249 3.89 -4.44 30.02
CA LYS A 249 4.45 -3.10 29.78
C LYS A 249 5.64 -2.80 30.69
N ALA A 250 5.58 -3.22 31.95
CA ALA A 250 6.69 -3.06 32.89
C ALA A 250 7.92 -3.88 32.45
N GLU A 251 7.72 -5.09 31.94
CA GLU A 251 8.79 -5.94 31.42
C GLU A 251 9.40 -5.39 30.11
N GLU A 252 8.58 -4.90 29.19
CA GLU A 252 9.05 -4.19 27.99
C GLU A 252 9.84 -2.94 28.34
N GLN A 253 9.39 -2.15 29.32
CA GLN A 253 10.09 -0.95 29.77
C GLN A 253 11.42 -1.31 30.43
N LYS A 254 11.44 -2.30 31.32
CA LYS A 254 12.66 -2.81 31.95
C LYS A 254 13.68 -3.28 30.91
N SER A 255 13.23 -3.93 29.84
CA SER A 255 14.10 -4.38 28.75
C SER A 255 14.71 -3.20 27.99
N LYS A 256 13.91 -2.18 27.67
CA LYS A 256 14.39 -0.93 27.05
C LYS A 256 15.36 -0.17 27.95
N ASP A 257 15.09 -0.12 29.25
CA ASP A 257 15.95 0.55 30.22
C ASP A 257 17.33 -0.14 30.29
N ILE A 258 17.36 -1.47 30.25
CA ILE A 258 18.62 -2.25 30.17
C ILE A 258 19.36 -1.99 28.86
N GLU A 259 18.68 -1.99 27.71
CA GLU A 259 19.32 -1.69 26.42
C GLU A 259 19.89 -0.27 26.37
N ASN A 260 19.15 0.71 26.91
CA ASN A 260 19.60 2.09 27.00
C ASN A 260 20.82 2.23 27.91
N ALA A 261 20.83 1.55 29.07
CA ALA A 261 21.99 1.50 29.96
C ALA A 261 23.22 0.92 29.24
N LYS A 262 23.09 -0.27 28.62
CA LYS A 262 24.19 -0.88 27.85
C LYS A 262 24.72 0.01 26.72
N SER A 263 23.83 0.70 26.00
CA SER A 263 24.21 1.64 24.95
C SER A 263 25.00 2.83 25.51
N ASN A 264 24.53 3.42 26.62
CA ASN A 264 25.23 4.50 27.32
C ASN A 264 26.59 4.05 27.86
N TYR A 265 26.67 2.84 28.43
CA TYR A 265 27.92 2.23 28.84
C TYR A 265 28.91 2.12 27.67
N LYS A 266 28.52 1.53 26.54
CA LYS A 266 29.41 1.38 25.36
C LYS A 266 29.80 2.72 24.70
N LYS A 267 29.02 3.77 24.91
CA LYS A 267 29.33 5.12 24.42
C LYS A 267 30.41 5.80 25.27
N ASN A 268 30.38 5.59 26.57
CA ASN A 268 31.24 6.30 27.53
C ASN A 268 32.44 5.49 27.98
N ILE A 269 32.40 4.17 27.81
CA ILE A 269 33.47 3.26 28.16
C ILE A 269 34.13 2.73 26.88
N GLU A 270 35.46 2.81 26.82
CA GLU A 270 36.27 2.17 25.79
C GLU A 270 37.19 1.13 26.42
N ALA A 271 37.53 0.08 25.66
CA ALA A 271 38.42 -0.97 26.11
C ALA A 271 39.49 -1.25 25.06
N TYR A 272 40.71 -1.51 25.51
CA TYR A 272 41.86 -1.75 24.64
C TYR A 272 42.74 -2.86 25.17
N GLU A 273 43.32 -3.65 24.28
CA GLU A 273 44.25 -4.74 24.60
C GLU A 273 45.60 -4.50 23.93
N VAL A 274 46.68 -4.58 24.70
CA VAL A 274 48.06 -4.64 24.22
C VAL A 274 48.58 -6.06 24.41
N LYS A 275 48.93 -6.74 23.31
CA LYS A 275 49.43 -8.13 23.36
C LYS A 275 50.94 -8.20 23.41
N PHE A 276 51.46 -8.94 24.38
CA PHE A 276 52.84 -9.41 24.43
C PHE A 276 52.89 -10.92 24.13
N HIS A 277 54.08 -11.51 24.17
CA HIS A 277 54.24 -12.94 23.89
C HIS A 277 53.54 -13.82 24.93
N ASP A 278 53.66 -13.45 26.21
CA ASP A 278 53.26 -14.30 27.33
C ASP A 278 52.06 -13.77 28.13
N TYR A 279 51.68 -12.51 27.92
CA TYR A 279 50.54 -11.86 28.58
C TYR A 279 49.98 -10.72 27.72
N ALA A 280 48.84 -10.16 28.12
CA ALA A 280 48.31 -8.93 27.56
C ALA A 280 48.00 -7.92 28.68
N ILE A 281 48.05 -6.64 28.34
CA ILE A 281 47.57 -5.55 29.19
C ILE A 281 46.21 -5.12 28.67
N GLU A 282 45.23 -5.10 29.57
CA GLU A 282 43.87 -4.68 29.31
C GLU A 282 43.64 -3.30 29.91
N TYR A 283 43.11 -2.39 29.10
CA TYR A 283 42.72 -1.05 29.49
C TYR A 283 41.21 -0.89 29.43
N LEU A 284 40.63 -0.26 30.43
CA LEU A 284 39.23 0.18 30.44
C LEU A 284 39.19 1.67 30.74
N ILE A 285 38.64 2.48 29.84
CA ILE A 285 38.64 3.93 29.91
C ILE A 285 37.21 4.41 30.12
N ASP A 286 36.94 5.01 31.28
CA ASP A 286 35.68 5.67 31.59
C ASP A 286 35.77 7.17 31.31
N LYS A 287 35.14 7.61 30.22
CA LYS A 287 35.09 9.01 29.81
C LYS A 287 34.25 9.90 30.73
N ASN A 288 33.25 9.33 31.42
CA ASN A 288 32.38 10.11 32.30
C ASN A 288 33.11 10.58 33.55
N THR A 289 33.92 9.69 34.13
CA THR A 289 34.67 9.98 35.36
C THR A 289 36.11 10.38 35.09
N SER A 290 36.54 10.36 33.82
CA SER A 290 37.92 10.54 33.39
C SER A 290 38.88 9.61 34.12
N THR A 291 38.49 8.33 34.21
CA THR A 291 39.28 7.28 34.89
C THR A 291 39.73 6.25 33.87
N ILE A 292 40.98 5.82 33.96
CA ILE A 292 41.48 4.66 33.25
C ILE A 292 41.82 3.56 34.25
N TYR A 293 41.50 2.33 33.89
CA TYR A 293 41.81 1.12 34.63
C TYR A 293 42.75 0.25 33.80
N GLU A 294 43.73 -0.36 34.45
CA GLU A 294 44.68 -1.28 33.85
C GLU A 294 44.71 -2.58 34.66
N THR A 295 44.80 -3.71 33.97
CA THR A 295 45.10 -5.02 34.55
C THR A 295 45.85 -5.85 33.51
N THR A 296 46.47 -6.94 33.94
CA THR A 296 47.15 -7.86 33.01
C THR A 296 46.46 -9.22 33.01
N THR A 297 46.65 -9.99 31.94
CA THR A 297 46.02 -11.33 31.85
C THR A 297 46.60 -12.34 32.83
N ASP A 298 47.80 -12.07 33.36
CA ASP A 298 48.54 -12.91 34.30
C ASP A 298 48.43 -12.43 35.76
N ASP A 299 48.01 -11.18 36.01
CA ASP A 299 47.68 -10.65 37.34
C ASP A 299 46.34 -9.91 37.35
N SER A 300 45.41 -10.40 38.15
CA SER A 300 44.07 -9.82 38.35
C SER A 300 44.05 -8.52 39.15
N SER A 301 45.20 -8.01 39.60
CA SER A 301 45.29 -6.70 40.24
C SER A 301 44.89 -5.60 39.25
N VAL A 302 44.17 -4.61 39.76
CA VAL A 302 43.66 -3.49 38.95
C VAL A 302 44.31 -2.22 39.45
N SER A 303 45.08 -1.58 38.57
CA SER A 303 45.55 -0.21 38.77
C SER A 303 44.55 0.76 38.16
N GLN A 304 44.45 1.97 38.72
CA GLN A 304 43.56 3.00 38.20
C GLN A 304 44.21 4.38 38.28
N SER A 305 43.85 5.25 37.35
CA SER A 305 44.32 6.63 37.34
C SER A 305 43.26 7.58 36.80
N LYS A 306 43.33 8.84 37.24
CA LYS A 306 42.60 9.92 36.58
C LYS A 306 43.40 10.39 35.37
N PHE A 307 42.70 10.61 34.26
CA PHE A 307 43.30 11.17 33.06
C PHE A 307 42.80 12.58 32.77
N THR A 308 43.59 13.33 32.01
CA THR A 308 43.20 14.61 31.42
C THR A 308 43.34 14.54 29.91
N GLY A 309 42.51 15.29 29.18
CA GLY A 309 42.51 15.31 27.71
C GLY A 309 41.45 14.39 27.10
N ASP A 310 41.64 14.04 25.82
CA ASP A 310 40.69 13.23 25.04
C ASP A 310 41.45 12.25 24.13
N MET A 311 40.88 11.07 23.87
CA MET A 311 41.54 10.00 23.12
C MET A 311 41.79 10.35 21.65
N ASP A 312 41.02 11.24 21.02
CA ASP A 312 41.29 11.66 19.63
C ASP A 312 42.50 12.61 19.52
N THR A 313 42.94 13.19 20.64
CA THR A 313 44.09 14.10 20.68
C THR A 313 45.23 13.52 21.49
N ARG A 314 45.03 13.40 22.81
CA ARG A 314 45.94 12.82 23.79
C ARG A 314 45.25 12.83 25.16
N ILE A 315 45.20 11.68 25.82
CA ILE A 315 45.02 11.60 27.26
C ILE A 315 46.37 11.51 27.97
N ASN A 316 46.47 12.06 29.17
CA ASN A 316 47.62 11.95 30.07
C ASN A 316 47.15 11.37 31.40
N PHE A 317 47.86 10.37 31.91
CA PHE A 317 47.54 9.70 33.17
C PHE A 317 48.81 9.17 33.83
N ASP A 318 48.69 8.79 35.10
CA ASP A 318 49.80 8.27 35.91
C ASP A 318 49.38 6.95 36.56
N LEU A 319 49.95 5.84 36.11
CA LEU A 319 49.72 4.53 36.72
C LEU A 319 50.92 4.17 37.58
N ASP A 320 50.69 4.09 38.89
CA ASP A 320 51.69 3.68 39.88
C ASP A 320 53.01 4.48 39.83
N GLY A 321 52.92 5.78 39.53
CA GLY A 321 54.06 6.69 39.44
C GLY A 321 54.69 6.76 38.05
N LEU A 322 54.16 6.01 37.08
CA LEU A 322 54.59 6.05 35.68
C LEU A 322 53.66 6.96 34.88
N GLN A 323 54.21 8.09 34.42
CA GLN A 323 53.51 8.97 33.50
C GLN A 323 53.34 8.32 32.13
N MET A 324 52.09 8.27 31.69
CA MET A 324 51.65 7.61 30.47
C MET A 324 50.81 8.57 29.62
N ILE A 325 50.84 8.34 28.32
CA ILE A 325 49.99 9.02 27.36
C ILE A 325 49.27 7.99 26.49
N ALA A 326 48.03 8.29 26.09
CA ALA A 326 47.36 7.48 25.10
C ALA A 326 46.55 8.31 24.10
N TYR A 327 46.42 7.81 22.87
CA TYR A 327 45.66 8.45 21.81
C TYR A 327 45.28 7.45 20.72
N HIS A 328 44.17 7.70 20.03
CA HIS A 328 43.77 6.96 18.84
C HIS A 328 44.78 7.15 17.71
N HIS A 329 45.02 6.10 16.93
CA HIS A 329 45.91 6.19 15.78
C HIS A 329 45.46 7.25 14.76
N TYR A 330 44.14 7.39 14.58
CA TYR A 330 43.52 8.46 13.80
C TYR A 330 42.33 9.02 14.59
N ALA A 331 42.18 10.34 14.64
CA ALA A 331 41.03 10.99 15.25
C ALA A 331 39.72 10.46 14.65
N GLY A 332 38.76 10.12 15.50
CA GLY A 332 37.48 9.52 15.11
C GLY A 332 37.55 8.03 14.74
N ASN A 333 38.72 7.40 14.80
CA ASN A 333 38.89 5.96 14.61
C ASN A 333 39.45 5.30 15.87
N ASN A 334 38.54 4.71 16.64
CA ASN A 334 38.89 4.08 17.90
C ASN A 334 39.33 2.61 17.78
N ALA A 335 39.52 2.06 16.57
CA ALA A 335 39.90 0.65 16.40
C ALA A 335 41.31 0.34 16.92
N VAL A 336 42.22 1.32 16.88
CA VAL A 336 43.61 1.21 17.30
C VAL A 336 43.99 2.44 18.10
N ALA A 337 44.64 2.24 19.24
CA ALA A 337 45.23 3.29 20.06
C ALA A 337 46.72 3.01 20.31
N TYR A 338 47.45 4.04 20.70
CA TYR A 338 48.82 3.94 21.20
C TYR A 338 48.86 4.32 22.66
N PHE A 339 49.56 3.52 23.45
CA PHE A 339 49.81 3.74 24.87
C PHE A 339 51.32 3.85 25.04
N ASN A 340 51.79 5.03 25.44
CA ASN A 340 53.22 5.33 25.51
C ASN A 340 53.62 5.76 26.91
N ASP A 341 54.77 5.27 27.37
CA ASP A 341 55.43 5.78 28.55
C ASP A 341 56.28 7.03 28.22
N THR A 342 56.78 7.69 29.27
CA THR A 342 57.73 8.81 29.14
C THR A 342 59.08 8.43 28.54
N SER A 343 59.38 7.13 28.44
CA SER A 343 60.59 6.59 27.80
C SER A 343 60.43 6.40 26.29
N GLN A 344 59.30 6.82 25.72
CA GLN A 344 58.94 6.72 24.29
C GLN A 344 58.71 5.28 23.80
N ASN A 345 58.51 4.32 24.70
CA ASN A 345 58.04 2.99 24.30
C ASN A 345 56.58 3.11 23.89
N SER A 346 56.27 2.75 22.64
CA SER A 346 54.94 2.91 22.08
C SER A 346 54.27 1.56 21.88
N ASN A 347 53.27 1.27 22.69
CA ASN A 347 52.50 0.04 22.60
C ASN A 347 51.24 0.25 21.77
N LYS A 348 51.09 -0.56 20.72
CA LYS A 348 49.88 -0.55 19.88
C LYS A 348 48.80 -1.40 20.55
N ALA A 349 47.67 -0.78 20.85
CA ALA A 349 46.53 -1.43 21.47
C ALA A 349 45.35 -1.56 20.49
N TYR A 350 44.61 -2.67 20.59
CA TYR A 350 43.45 -2.96 19.75
C TYR A 350 42.16 -2.84 20.54
N LYS A 351 41.12 -2.26 19.93
CA LYS A 351 39.84 -2.06 20.59
C LYS A 351 39.16 -3.39 20.94
N MET A 352 38.62 -3.45 22.15
CA MET A 352 37.86 -4.58 22.69
C MET A 352 36.40 -4.19 22.94
N ASP A 353 35.53 -5.18 23.19
CA ASP A 353 34.16 -4.91 23.66
C ASP A 353 34.20 -4.55 25.16
N PRO A 354 33.80 -3.33 25.56
CA PRO A 354 33.97 -2.88 26.94
C PRO A 354 33.16 -3.67 27.98
N GLU A 355 32.06 -4.32 27.57
CA GLU A 355 31.24 -5.15 28.45
C GLU A 355 31.93 -6.50 28.70
N ALA A 356 32.43 -7.14 27.64
CA ALA A 356 33.21 -8.36 27.75
C ALA A 356 34.51 -8.15 28.55
N THR A 357 35.27 -7.09 28.25
CA THR A 357 36.52 -6.77 28.97
C THR A 357 36.24 -6.53 30.46
N LYS A 358 35.22 -5.75 30.81
CA LYS A 358 34.84 -5.54 32.21
C LYS A 358 34.49 -6.84 32.90
N ASN A 359 33.63 -7.67 32.29
CA ASN A 359 33.18 -8.92 32.88
C ASN A 359 34.29 -9.97 33.01
N ASN A 360 35.32 -9.92 32.16
CA ASN A 360 36.40 -10.90 32.17
C ASN A 360 37.53 -10.48 33.13
N TYR A 361 37.95 -9.23 33.07
CA TYR A 361 39.19 -8.76 33.70
C TYR A 361 38.96 -7.77 34.85
N PHE A 362 37.89 -6.98 34.79
CA PHE A 362 37.62 -5.91 35.78
C PHE A 362 36.41 -6.20 36.67
N LYS A 363 36.22 -7.45 37.08
CA LYS A 363 35.07 -7.91 37.89
C LYS A 363 34.96 -7.21 39.25
N SER A 364 36.09 -6.80 39.82
CA SER A 364 36.18 -6.12 41.11
C SER A 364 35.74 -4.65 41.06
N ILE A 365 35.63 -4.06 39.85
CA ILE A 365 35.29 -2.66 39.69
C ILE A 365 33.76 -2.48 39.58
N ASN A 366 33.22 -1.65 40.46
CA ASN A 366 31.82 -1.26 40.40
C ASN A 366 31.58 -0.14 39.37
N LEU A 367 31.61 -0.49 38.08
CA LEU A 367 31.19 0.39 37.00
C LEU A 367 29.73 0.11 36.65
N PRO A 368 28.76 0.99 36.94
CA PRO A 368 27.37 0.75 36.57
C PRO A 368 27.20 0.67 35.05
N PHE A 369 26.24 -0.15 34.60
CA PHE A 369 25.75 -0.09 33.22
C PHE A 369 24.92 1.17 32.99
#